data_AF-A0A089L6F3-F1
#
_entry.id   AF-A0A089L6F3-F1
#
_cell.length_a   1.000
_cell.length_b   1.000
_cell.length_c   1.000
_cell.angle_alpha   90.00
_cell.angle_beta   90.00
_cell.angle_gamma   90.00
#
_symmetry.space_group_name_H-M   'P 1'
#
loop_
_entity.id
_entity.type
_entity.pdbx_description
1 polymer ?
#
loop_
_entity_poly.entity_id
_entity_poly.type
_entity_poly.pdbx_seq_one_letter_code
_entity_poly.pdbx_strand_id
1 'polypeptide(L)'
;MRRTVNNCIRLSLIGVLFAGAASLGVSNTKAYAADNFTLAAGNNSALSVTLFAQPPWPPNVTADDVANTITGADARMEYSTDGGLNWTAYDPGNPPVFYGAVTVLVRIAGDSVNYIPAGFITTLTFTQD
;
A
#
# COMPACT_ATOMS: atom_id res chain seq x y z
N MET A 1 34.22 16.03 -37.09
CA MET A 1 32.96 15.27 -37.13
C MET A 1 32.92 14.34 -35.91
N ARG A 2 32.04 14.59 -34.93
CA ARG A 2 31.92 13.77 -33.71
C ARG A 2 30.83 12.73 -33.94
N ARG A 3 31.20 11.45 -34.08
CA ARG A 3 30.23 10.35 -34.12
C ARG A 3 29.87 9.98 -32.68
N THR A 4 28.64 10.29 -32.28
CA THR A 4 28.06 9.78 -31.03
C THR A 4 27.73 8.30 -31.24
N VAL A 5 28.45 7.41 -30.54
CA VAL A 5 28.06 5.99 -30.48
C VAL A 5 27.05 5.82 -29.35
N ASN A 6 25.79 5.59 -29.70
CA ASN A 6 24.75 5.19 -28.76
C ASN A 6 25.01 3.73 -28.36
N ASN A 7 25.84 3.53 -27.33
CA ASN A 7 26.18 2.20 -26.83
C ASN A 7 25.08 1.71 -25.87
N CYS A 8 23.92 1.37 -26.41
CA CYS A 8 22.90 0.66 -25.64
C CYS A 8 23.35 -0.80 -25.49
N ILE A 9 23.91 -1.16 -24.33
CA ILE A 9 24.17 -2.56 -23.96
C ILE A 9 22.81 -3.26 -23.90
N ARG A 10 22.53 -4.10 -24.89
CA ARG A 10 21.36 -4.99 -24.89
C ARG A 10 21.74 -6.21 -24.04
N LEU A 11 21.30 -6.24 -22.79
CA LEU A 11 21.36 -7.46 -21.98
C LEU A 11 20.30 -8.43 -22.51
N SER A 12 20.69 -9.42 -23.32
CA SER A 12 19.80 -10.50 -23.74
C SER A 12 20.03 -11.70 -22.83
N LEU A 13 19.10 -11.92 -21.89
CA LEU A 13 19.05 -13.14 -21.10
C LEU A 13 18.14 -14.13 -21.83
N ILE A 14 18.73 -15.13 -22.49
CA ILE A 14 18.00 -16.17 -23.24
C ILE A 14 17.52 -17.21 -22.22
N GLY A 15 16.41 -16.88 -21.55
CA GLY A 15 15.61 -17.80 -20.72
C GLY A 15 16.15 -18.07 -19.32
N VAL A 16 15.23 -18.20 -18.35
CA VAL A 16 15.50 -18.78 -17.04
C VAL A 16 14.56 -19.97 -16.87
N LEU A 17 15.12 -21.17 -16.73
CA LEU A 17 14.37 -22.39 -16.42
C LEU A 17 14.26 -22.53 -14.91
N PHE A 18 13.04 -22.50 -14.39
CA PHE A 18 12.78 -22.77 -12.99
C PHE A 18 12.08 -24.13 -12.85
N ALA A 19 12.69 -25.05 -12.11
CA ALA A 19 12.05 -26.30 -11.69
C ALA A 19 11.48 -26.11 -10.28
N GLY A 20 10.15 -26.16 -10.13
CA GLY A 20 9.45 -25.97 -8.85
C GLY A 20 8.68 -24.64 -8.75
N ALA A 21 8.10 -24.35 -7.57
CA ALA A 21 7.44 -23.08 -7.29
C ALA A 21 8.48 -21.97 -7.14
N ALA A 22 8.85 -21.33 -8.25
CA ALA A 22 9.80 -20.22 -8.28
C ALA A 22 9.11 -18.91 -8.65
N SER A 23 9.51 -17.82 -8.00
CA SER A 23 9.08 -16.46 -8.34
C SER A 23 10.18 -15.74 -9.13
N LEU A 24 9.79 -15.04 -10.20
CA LEU A 24 10.68 -14.16 -10.96
C LEU A 24 10.49 -12.72 -10.46
N GLY A 25 11.42 -12.23 -9.65
CA GLY A 25 11.46 -10.83 -9.24
C GLY A 25 12.13 -9.96 -10.30
N VAL A 26 11.38 -9.05 -10.93
CA VAL A 26 11.97 -7.97 -11.74
C VAL A 26 11.90 -6.68 -10.94
N SER A 27 13.04 -6.17 -10.50
CA SER A 27 13.16 -4.89 -9.80
C SER A 27 13.81 -3.87 -10.74
N ASN A 28 13.04 -2.87 -11.18
CA ASN A 28 13.56 -1.73 -11.91
C ASN A 28 13.68 -0.53 -10.96
N THR A 29 14.85 0.12 -10.90
CA THR A 29 15.12 1.25 -9.98
C THR A 29 14.33 2.52 -10.32
N LYS A 30 13.72 2.61 -11.51
CA LYS A 30 12.74 3.65 -11.90
C LYS A 30 11.74 3.02 -12.87
N ALA A 31 10.54 2.69 -12.41
CA ALA A 31 9.43 2.37 -13.29
C ALA A 31 8.81 3.70 -13.77
N TYR A 32 8.99 4.04 -15.05
CA TYR A 32 8.16 5.05 -15.68
C TYR A 32 6.85 4.35 -16.08
N ALA A 33 5.70 5.03 -15.99
CA ALA A 33 4.36 4.45 -16.19
C ALA A 33 4.09 3.78 -17.57
N ALA A 34 5.10 3.71 -18.45
CA ALA A 34 5.07 3.10 -19.78
C ALA A 34 5.91 1.81 -19.91
N ASP A 35 6.54 1.33 -18.83
CA ASP A 35 7.36 0.12 -18.87
C ASP A 35 6.48 -1.14 -18.81
N ASN A 36 6.22 -1.74 -19.97
CA ASN A 36 5.43 -2.96 -20.09
C ASN A 36 6.24 -4.19 -19.63
N PHE A 37 5.84 -4.81 -18.51
CA PHE A 37 6.37 -6.10 -18.08
C PHE A 37 5.75 -7.24 -18.91
N THR A 38 6.48 -7.76 -19.89
CA THR A 38 6.00 -8.88 -20.74
C THR A 38 6.50 -10.21 -20.19
N LEU A 39 5.58 -11.01 -19.63
CA LEU A 39 5.82 -12.41 -19.29
C LEU A 39 5.11 -13.29 -20.32
N ALA A 40 5.87 -14.08 -21.10
CA ALA A 40 5.32 -14.98 -22.10
C ALA A 40 5.48 -16.45 -21.66
N ALA A 41 4.37 -17.20 -21.58
CA ALA A 41 4.41 -18.65 -21.39
C ALA A 41 4.66 -19.32 -22.73
N GLY A 42 5.73 -20.09 -22.84
CA GLY A 42 6.09 -20.79 -24.08
C GLY A 42 5.16 -21.94 -24.48
N ASN A 43 4.15 -22.28 -23.67
CA ASN A 43 3.34 -23.49 -23.84
C ASN A 43 1.91 -23.35 -23.28
N ASN A 44 1.10 -22.42 -23.81
CA ASN A 44 -0.37 -22.30 -23.63
C ASN A 44 -0.95 -22.46 -22.20
N SER A 45 -0.10 -22.33 -21.19
CA SER A 45 -0.45 -22.44 -19.77
C SER A 45 -0.77 -21.05 -19.27
N ALA A 46 -1.89 -20.90 -18.56
CA ALA A 46 -2.28 -19.60 -18.02
C ALA A 46 -1.19 -19.08 -17.07
N LEU A 47 -0.55 -17.97 -17.43
CA LEU A 47 0.30 -17.22 -16.50
C LEU A 47 -0.61 -16.34 -15.64
N SER A 48 -0.68 -16.60 -14.34
CA SER A 48 -1.26 -15.67 -13.38
C SER A 48 -0.16 -14.74 -12.86
N VAL A 49 -0.23 -13.47 -13.25
CA VAL A 49 0.65 -12.42 -12.73
C VAL A 49 -0.18 -11.56 -11.79
N THR A 50 0.12 -11.62 -10.50
CA THR A 50 -0.55 -10.78 -9.50
C THR A 50 0.35 -9.61 -9.14
N LEU A 51 -0.05 -8.41 -9.54
CA LEU A 51 0.59 -7.15 -9.15
C LEU A 51 -0.13 -6.60 -7.93
N PHE A 52 0.61 -6.31 -6.86
CA PHE A 52 0.05 -5.67 -5.68
C PHE A 52 0.48 -4.21 -5.65
N ALA A 53 -0.45 -3.29 -5.40
CA ALA A 53 -0.10 -1.92 -5.07
C ALA A 53 0.54 -1.89 -3.67
N GLN A 54 1.50 -0.98 -3.46
CA GLN A 54 2.07 -0.77 -2.13
C GLN A 54 1.00 -0.17 -1.21
N PRO A 55 0.86 -0.66 0.04
CA PRO A 55 0.03 0.01 1.04
C PRO A 55 0.43 1.48 1.24
N PRO A 56 -0.56 2.38 1.41
CA PRO A 56 -0.29 3.75 1.84
C PRO A 56 0.52 3.77 3.14
N TRP A 57 1.40 4.77 3.28
CA TRP A 57 2.10 5.06 4.53
C TRP A 57 1.12 5.36 5.67
N PRO A 58 1.53 5.18 6.94
CA PRO A 58 0.67 5.50 8.08
C PRO A 58 0.20 6.95 8.02
N PRO A 59 -1.07 7.23 8.34
CA PRO A 59 -1.56 8.61 8.38
C PRO A 59 -0.89 9.39 9.53
N ASN A 60 -0.60 10.66 9.27
CA ASN A 60 -0.08 11.58 10.29
C ASN A 60 -1.22 12.16 11.11
N VAL A 61 -1.65 11.43 12.13
CA VAL A 61 -2.75 11.78 13.04
C VAL A 61 -2.29 11.67 14.48
N THR A 62 -2.94 12.43 15.38
CA THR A 62 -2.66 12.41 16.82
C THR A 62 -3.96 12.32 17.61
N ALA A 63 -3.91 11.75 18.81
CA ALA A 63 -5.01 11.85 19.77
C ALA A 63 -5.09 13.29 20.31
N ASP A 64 -6.31 13.79 20.43
CA ASP A 64 -6.64 14.97 21.23
C ASP A 64 -7.41 14.47 22.46
N ASP A 65 -6.72 14.38 23.60
CA ASP A 65 -7.32 13.92 24.86
C ASP A 65 -8.41 14.88 25.35
N VAL A 66 -8.23 16.20 25.19
CA VAL A 66 -9.18 17.22 25.67
C VAL A 66 -10.51 17.12 24.92
N ALA A 67 -10.45 16.99 23.59
CA ALA A 67 -11.64 16.83 22.77
C ALA A 67 -12.13 15.37 22.71
N ASN A 68 -11.32 14.42 23.17
CA ASN A 68 -11.52 12.97 22.99
C ASN A 68 -11.72 12.59 21.50
N THR A 69 -10.99 13.25 20.59
CA THR A 69 -11.10 13.05 19.12
C THR A 69 -9.74 12.85 18.46
N ILE A 70 -9.73 12.49 17.17
CA ILE A 70 -8.49 12.34 16.38
C ILE A 70 -8.21 13.64 15.61
N THR A 71 -7.07 14.27 15.86
CA THR A 71 -6.60 15.42 15.09
C THR A 71 -5.93 14.96 13.79
N GLY A 72 -6.32 15.58 12.67
CA GLY A 72 -5.73 15.34 11.34
C GLY A 72 -6.35 14.20 10.54
N ALA A 73 -7.39 13.54 11.06
CA ALA A 73 -8.10 12.49 10.34
C ALA A 73 -9.06 13.06 9.27
N ASP A 74 -9.25 12.30 8.18
CA ASP A 74 -10.13 12.67 7.07
C ASP A 74 -10.96 11.47 6.56
N ALA A 75 -11.84 11.71 5.58
CA ALA A 75 -12.76 10.73 5.04
C ALA A 75 -12.11 9.56 4.26
N ARG A 76 -10.79 9.58 4.02
CA ARG A 76 -10.05 8.47 3.41
C ARG A 76 -9.55 7.47 4.47
N MET A 77 -9.69 7.80 5.75
CA MET A 77 -9.20 6.99 6.84
C MET A 77 -10.31 6.12 7.44
N GLU A 78 -9.88 5.06 8.10
CA GLU A 78 -10.71 4.21 8.93
C GLU A 78 -10.02 3.97 10.28
N TYR A 79 -10.82 3.71 11.30
CA TYR A 79 -10.33 3.48 12.65
C TYR A 79 -10.88 2.18 13.24
N SER A 80 -10.16 1.62 14.21
CA SER A 80 -10.53 0.41 14.95
C SER A 80 -10.26 0.60 16.44
N THR A 81 -11.21 0.16 17.27
CA THR A 81 -11.11 0.16 18.74
C THR A 81 -11.02 -1.26 19.31
N ASP A 82 -10.93 -2.28 18.47
CA ASP A 82 -10.96 -3.70 18.83
C ASP A 82 -9.71 -4.46 18.37
N GLY A 83 -8.58 -3.75 18.25
CA GLY A 83 -7.30 -4.35 17.84
C GLY A 83 -7.20 -4.67 16.35
N GLY A 84 -8.03 -4.04 15.52
CA GLY A 84 -8.02 -4.21 14.06
C GLY A 84 -8.91 -5.33 13.55
N LEU A 85 -9.82 -5.87 14.38
CA LEU A 85 -10.80 -6.89 13.97
C LEU A 85 -11.91 -6.26 13.10
N ASN A 86 -12.40 -5.08 13.50
CA ASN A 86 -13.36 -4.30 12.73
C ASN A 86 -12.83 -2.88 12.48
N TRP A 87 -13.14 -2.34 11.30
CA TRP A 87 -12.72 -1.02 10.87
C TRP A 87 -13.93 -0.18 10.48
N THR A 88 -14.00 1.04 11.00
CA THR A 88 -15.08 2.00 10.76
C THR A 88 -14.53 3.17 9.97
N ALA A 89 -15.22 3.58 8.90
CA ALA A 89 -14.85 4.76 8.13
C ALA A 89 -14.90 6.02 9.02
N TYR A 90 -13.90 6.89 8.89
CA TYR A 90 -13.88 8.15 9.61
C TYR A 90 -14.77 9.19 8.91
N ASP A 91 -15.73 9.77 9.64
CA ASP A 91 -16.58 10.86 9.16
C ASP A 91 -16.09 12.20 9.75
N PRO A 92 -15.41 13.06 8.97
CA PRO A 92 -14.96 14.36 9.47
C PRO A 92 -16.11 15.34 9.75
N GLY A 93 -17.33 15.10 9.21
CA GLY A 93 -18.52 15.88 9.52
C GLY A 93 -19.15 15.50 10.85
N ASN A 94 -18.93 14.28 11.32
CA ASN A 94 -19.40 13.75 12.61
C ASN A 94 -18.28 12.94 13.28
N PRO A 95 -17.20 13.60 13.74
CA PRO A 95 -16.03 12.90 14.26
C PRO A 95 -16.40 12.03 15.49
N PRO A 96 -15.89 10.79 15.58
CA PRO A 96 -16.12 9.93 16.73
C PRO A 96 -15.46 10.49 17.98
N VAL A 97 -16.09 10.25 19.13
CA VAL A 97 -15.57 10.61 20.46
C VAL A 97 -15.16 9.34 21.22
N PHE A 98 -13.95 9.33 21.74
CA PHE A 98 -13.32 8.17 22.37
C PHE A 98 -13.20 8.38 23.88
N TYR A 99 -14.14 7.84 24.66
CA TYR A 99 -14.15 8.04 26.11
C TYR A 99 -13.24 7.08 26.86
N GLY A 100 -12.53 7.62 27.85
CA GLY A 100 -11.69 6.87 28.78
C GLY A 100 -10.41 6.35 28.15
N ALA A 101 -9.73 5.45 28.87
CA ALA A 101 -8.49 4.85 28.38
C ALA A 101 -8.78 3.86 27.24
N VAL A 102 -8.53 4.26 26.00
CA VAL A 102 -8.75 3.42 24.81
C VAL A 102 -7.60 3.54 23.83
N THR A 103 -7.25 2.42 23.21
CA THR A 103 -6.31 2.37 22.08
C THR A 103 -7.09 2.36 20.79
N VAL A 104 -6.77 3.29 19.89
CA VAL A 104 -7.41 3.44 18.58
C VAL A 104 -6.36 3.23 17.50
N LEU A 105 -6.60 2.29 16.61
CA LEU A 105 -5.78 2.08 15.42
C LEU A 105 -6.37 2.89 14.27
N VAL A 106 -5.55 3.63 13.53
CA VAL A 106 -5.98 4.44 12.39
C VAL A 106 -5.15 4.09 11.17
N ARG A 107 -5.78 3.97 10.00
CA ARG A 107 -5.08 3.77 8.72
C ARG A 107 -5.86 4.41 7.58
N ILE A 108 -5.21 4.54 6.41
CA ILE A 108 -5.92 4.87 5.16
C ILE A 108 -6.68 3.62 4.70
N ALA A 109 -7.96 3.78 4.36
CA ALA A 109 -8.81 2.69 3.89
C ALA A 109 -8.28 2.09 2.58
N GLY A 110 -8.44 0.78 2.42
CA GLY A 110 -8.13 0.10 1.16
C GLY A 110 -9.15 0.43 0.05
N ASP A 111 -8.72 0.29 -1.19
CA ASP A 111 -9.58 0.43 -2.37
C ASP A 111 -9.50 -0.86 -3.20
N SER A 112 -10.53 -1.70 -3.06
CA SER A 112 -10.60 -2.99 -3.76
C SER A 112 -10.82 -2.86 -5.25
N VAL A 113 -11.40 -1.75 -5.72
CA VAL A 113 -11.63 -1.48 -7.15
C VAL A 113 -10.31 -1.18 -7.85
N ASN A 114 -9.43 -0.44 -7.17
CA ASN A 114 -8.11 -0.07 -7.68
C ASN A 114 -6.97 -0.95 -7.15
N TYR A 115 -7.29 -2.08 -6.50
CA TYR A 115 -6.34 -3.03 -5.93
C TYR A 115 -5.32 -2.39 -4.96
N ILE A 116 -5.73 -1.36 -4.23
CA ILE A 116 -4.93 -0.70 -3.21
C ILE A 116 -5.21 -1.38 -1.87
N PRO A 117 -4.23 -2.06 -1.26
CA PRO A 117 -4.42 -2.61 0.09
C PRO A 117 -4.55 -1.48 1.11
N ALA A 118 -5.19 -1.77 2.25
CA ALA A 118 -5.28 -0.82 3.36
C ALA A 118 -3.89 -0.38 3.84
N GLY A 119 -3.79 0.86 4.30
CA GLY A 119 -2.54 1.47 4.71
C GLY A 119 -1.92 0.86 5.96
N PHE A 120 -0.67 1.22 6.20
CA PHE A 120 -0.02 0.96 7.49
C PHE A 120 -0.73 1.72 8.62
N ILE A 121 -0.59 1.20 9.84
CA ILE A 121 -1.36 1.63 11.02
C ILE A 121 -0.59 2.69 11.80
N THR A 122 -1.31 3.73 12.23
CA THR A 122 -0.93 4.64 13.31
C THR A 122 -1.70 4.25 14.56
N THR A 123 -1.01 4.02 15.67
CA THR A 123 -1.63 3.68 16.97
C THR A 123 -1.76 4.93 17.82
N LEU A 124 -2.97 5.23 18.27
CA LEU A 124 -3.29 6.33 19.16
C LEU A 124 -3.72 5.78 20.51
N THR A 125 -3.30 6.45 21.59
CA THR A 125 -3.72 6.14 22.95
C THR A 125 -4.41 7.37 23.49
N PHE A 126 -5.69 7.20 23.83
CA PHE A 126 -6.45 8.18 24.58
C PHE A 126 -6.32 7.85 26.06
N THR A 127 -6.16 8.89 26.87
CA THR A 127 -6.06 8.78 28.32
C THR A 127 -7.33 9.31 28.98
N GLN A 128 -7.58 8.87 30.21
CA GLN A 128 -8.70 9.40 30.99
C GLN A 128 -8.33 10.81 31.48
N ASP A 129 -9.15 11.80 31.13
CA ASP A 129 -9.16 13.11 31.81
C ASP A 129 -9.60 12.99 33.28
#